data_AF-A0A0J1H0Q9-F1
#
_entry.id   AF-A0A0J1H0Q9-F1
#
_cell.length_a   1.000
_cell.length_b   1.000
_cell.length_c   1.000
_cell.angle_alpha   90.00
_cell.angle_beta   90.00
_cell.angle_gamma   90.00
#
_symmetry.space_group_name_H-M   'P 1'
#
loop_
_entity.id
_entity.type
_entity.pdbx_description
1 polymer ?
#
loop_
_entity_poly.entity_id
_entity_poly.type
_entity_poly.pdbx_seq_one_letter_code
_entity_poly.pdbx_strand_id
1 'polypeptide(L)'
;MKYCSAVGLLFFVAACTSQEEGAGISSQRDIYVEDKCYTGSGVKSLTASFDEFMSERQKELALLRTELSAENYEQLEFALQHFTTYWGKLAQERDLACEQYATCSFLRLKSPELHNQSNFCDGSGFEYSVSRAKMLNFYSDIERLQLQKNAP
;
A
#
# COMPACT_ATOMS: atom_id res chain seq x y z
N MET A 1 -38.22 -59.03 -32.67
CA MET A 1 -37.90 -58.87 -31.23
C MET A 1 -36.38 -58.74 -31.08
N LYS A 2 -35.91 -57.67 -30.40
CA LYS A 2 -34.61 -57.52 -29.69
C LYS A 2 -33.32 -57.53 -30.55
N TYR A 3 -32.34 -56.63 -30.46
CA TYR A 3 -32.10 -55.30 -29.88
C TYR A 3 -30.85 -54.73 -30.60
N CYS A 4 -30.77 -53.40 -30.75
CA CYS A 4 -29.59 -52.66 -31.17
C CYS A 4 -28.36 -52.94 -30.28
N SER A 5 -27.15 -52.87 -30.85
CA SER A 5 -26.06 -52.14 -30.18
C SER A 5 -24.94 -51.79 -31.17
N ALA A 6 -24.81 -50.50 -31.46
CA ALA A 6 -23.69 -49.91 -32.17
C ALA A 6 -22.54 -49.71 -31.18
N VAL A 7 -21.39 -50.33 -31.42
CA VAL A 7 -20.15 -50.09 -30.66
C VAL A 7 -19.31 -49.08 -31.44
N GLY A 8 -19.56 -47.80 -31.19
CA GLY A 8 -18.58 -46.75 -31.42
C GLY A 8 -17.75 -46.59 -30.15
N LEU A 9 -16.45 -46.82 -30.23
CA LEU A 9 -15.50 -46.40 -29.19
C LEU A 9 -14.48 -45.47 -29.84
N LEU A 10 -14.82 -44.18 -29.79
CA LEU A 10 -13.89 -43.08 -29.96
C LEU A 10 -12.96 -43.06 -28.74
N PHE A 11 -11.67 -43.33 -28.97
CA PHE A 11 -10.62 -43.04 -28.00
C PHE A 11 -10.42 -41.54 -27.91
N PHE A 12 -11.16 -40.90 -27.00
CA PHE A 12 -10.81 -39.57 -26.49
C PHE A 12 -11.05 -39.56 -24.98
N VAL A 13 -9.99 -39.73 -24.20
CA VAL A 13 -9.97 -39.17 -22.84
C VAL A 13 -8.57 -38.66 -22.52
N ALA A 14 -8.50 -37.32 -22.50
CA ALA A 14 -7.59 -36.40 -21.83
C ALA A 14 -6.28 -36.95 -21.24
N ALA A 15 -5.16 -36.43 -21.75
CA ALA A 15 -3.98 -36.22 -20.94
C ALA A 15 -4.36 -35.33 -19.75
N CYS A 16 -4.16 -35.81 -18.52
CA CYS A 16 -4.27 -35.00 -17.32
C CYS A 16 -3.20 -33.90 -17.36
N THR A 17 -3.59 -32.67 -17.72
CA THR A 17 -2.79 -31.47 -17.47
C THR A 17 -2.93 -31.10 -15.99
N SER A 18 -2.30 -31.86 -15.10
CA SER A 18 -2.18 -31.50 -13.69
C SER A 18 -1.04 -30.49 -13.50
N GLN A 19 -1.14 -29.31 -14.12
CA GLN A 19 -0.14 -28.26 -13.94
C GLN A 19 -0.68 -26.86 -14.26
N GLU A 20 -1.84 -26.46 -13.72
CA GLU A 20 -2.35 -25.09 -13.90
C GLU A 20 -3.05 -24.47 -12.67
N GLU A 21 -3.27 -25.19 -11.57
CA GLU A 21 -3.98 -24.60 -10.41
C GLU A 21 -3.12 -23.62 -9.59
N GLY A 22 -1.79 -23.80 -9.54
CA GLY A 22 -0.91 -22.96 -8.72
C GLY A 22 -0.60 -21.58 -9.32
N ALA A 23 -0.50 -21.48 -10.65
CA ALA A 23 -0.16 -20.22 -11.32
C ALA A 23 -1.32 -19.21 -11.27
N GLY A 24 -2.56 -19.69 -11.32
CA GLY A 24 -3.76 -18.84 -11.28
C GLY A 24 -4.00 -18.19 -9.92
N ILE A 25 -3.79 -18.92 -8.81
CA ILE A 25 -4.07 -18.42 -7.46
C ILE A 25 -3.04 -17.37 -7.03
N SER A 26 -1.75 -17.56 -7.35
CA SER A 26 -0.71 -16.57 -7.06
C SER A 26 -0.96 -15.27 -7.82
N SER A 27 -1.27 -15.35 -9.11
CA SER A 27 -1.57 -14.16 -9.91
C SER A 27 -2.83 -13.42 -9.41
N GLN A 28 -3.87 -14.15 -9.01
CA GLN A 28 -5.07 -13.55 -8.42
C GLN A 28 -4.78 -12.87 -7.07
N ARG A 29 -3.90 -13.44 -6.25
CA ARG A 29 -3.45 -12.80 -5.00
C ARG A 29 -2.74 -11.49 -5.29
N ASP A 30 -1.81 -11.48 -6.24
CA ASP A 30 -1.01 -10.28 -6.54
C ASP A 30 -1.91 -9.15 -7.08
N ILE A 31 -2.88 -9.47 -7.95
CA ILE A 31 -3.90 -8.51 -8.39
C ILE A 31 -4.75 -8.00 -7.22
N TYR A 32 -5.14 -8.89 -6.30
CA TYR A 32 -5.92 -8.51 -5.13
C TYR A 32 -5.13 -7.59 -4.18
N VAL A 33 -3.85 -7.87 -3.96
CA VAL A 33 -2.95 -7.04 -3.15
C VAL A 33 -2.78 -5.66 -3.79
N GLU A 34 -2.51 -5.62 -5.10
CA GLU A 34 -2.38 -4.37 -5.86
C GLU A 34 -3.62 -3.49 -5.72
N ASP A 35 -4.80 -4.09 -5.92
CA ASP A 35 -6.07 -3.38 -5.80
C ASP A 35 -6.34 -2.87 -4.38
N LYS A 36 -6.02 -3.68 -3.36
CA LYS A 36 -6.27 -3.29 -1.97
C LYS A 36 -5.32 -2.22 -1.46
N CYS A 37 -4.06 -2.24 -1.88
CA CYS A 37 -3.02 -1.44 -1.27
C CYS A 37 -2.64 -0.19 -2.05
N TYR A 38 -2.71 -0.25 -3.39
CA TYR A 38 -2.12 0.79 -4.23
C TYR A 38 -3.13 1.51 -5.13
N THR A 39 -4.23 0.87 -5.53
CA THR A 39 -5.21 1.49 -6.43
C THR A 39 -6.24 2.37 -5.70
N GLY A 40 -6.44 2.14 -4.40
CA GLY A 40 -7.44 2.82 -3.58
C GLY A 40 -7.28 4.34 -3.53
N SER A 41 -8.40 5.06 -3.69
CA SER A 41 -8.43 6.54 -3.71
C SER A 41 -7.90 7.18 -2.43
N GLY A 42 -8.10 6.55 -1.28
CA GLY A 42 -7.64 7.09 0.01
C GLY A 42 -6.12 7.17 0.16
N VAL A 43 -5.38 6.20 -0.38
CA VAL A 43 -3.90 6.19 -0.33
C VAL A 43 -3.33 7.24 -1.27
N LYS A 44 -3.83 7.28 -2.52
CA LYS A 44 -3.42 8.27 -3.52
C LYS A 44 -3.73 9.70 -3.05
N SER A 45 -4.91 9.91 -2.45
CA SER A 45 -5.32 11.21 -1.95
C SER A 45 -4.42 11.72 -0.83
N LEU A 46 -4.07 10.87 0.14
CA LEU A 46 -3.27 11.31 1.28
C LEU A 46 -1.82 11.64 0.88
N THR A 47 -1.20 10.81 0.03
CA THR A 47 0.13 11.10 -0.50
C THR A 47 0.14 12.39 -1.34
N ALA A 48 -0.88 12.58 -2.19
CA ALA A 48 -0.99 13.81 -2.97
C ALA A 48 -1.12 15.06 -2.09
N SER A 49 -1.93 15.01 -1.03
CA SER A 49 -2.06 16.11 -0.07
C SER A 49 -0.74 16.42 0.64
N PHE A 50 0.00 15.39 1.07
CA PHE A 50 1.32 15.58 1.67
C PHE A 50 2.30 16.23 0.68
N ASP A 51 2.36 15.75 -0.57
CA ASP A 51 3.27 16.28 -1.58
C ASP A 51 2.96 17.75 -1.92
N GLU A 52 1.67 18.09 -2.01
CA GLU A 52 1.21 19.48 -2.20
C GLU A 52 1.64 20.36 -1.03
N PHE A 53 1.36 19.93 0.20
CA PHE A 53 1.77 20.64 1.41
C PHE A 53 3.28 20.89 1.45
N MET A 54 4.09 19.87 1.20
CA MET A 54 5.56 20.01 1.20
C MET A 54 6.04 20.93 0.09
N SER A 55 5.44 20.89 -1.10
CA SER A 55 5.75 21.81 -2.20
C SER A 55 5.46 23.26 -1.82
N GLU A 56 4.33 23.52 -1.16
CA GLU A 56 4.00 24.86 -0.67
C GLU A 56 4.99 25.35 0.39
N ARG A 57 5.34 24.53 1.38
CA ARG A 57 6.32 24.90 2.41
C ARG A 57 7.70 25.22 1.81
N GLN A 58 8.13 24.48 0.80
CA GLN A 58 9.39 24.74 0.10
C GLN A 58 9.35 26.05 -0.68
N LYS A 59 8.22 26.36 -1.35
CA LYS A 59 8.04 27.65 -2.03
C LYS A 59 8.08 28.81 -1.04
N GLU A 60 7.40 28.69 0.09
CA GLU A 60 7.43 29.70 1.16
C GLU A 60 8.85 29.92 1.69
N LEU A 61 9.59 28.85 1.98
CA LEU A 61 10.97 28.95 2.44
C LEU A 61 11.86 29.68 1.42
N ALA A 62 11.71 29.36 0.12
CA ALA A 62 12.47 30.02 -0.95
C ALA A 62 12.24 31.54 -1.00
N LEU A 63 11.02 32.00 -0.74
CA LEU A 63 10.69 33.43 -0.67
C LEU A 63 11.37 34.13 0.52
N LEU A 64 11.64 33.42 1.60
CA LEU A 64 12.29 33.94 2.81
C LEU A 64 13.83 33.93 2.73
N ARG A 65 14.43 33.48 1.63
CA ARG A 65 15.89 33.30 1.52
C ARG A 65 16.68 34.59 1.81
N THR A 66 16.19 35.75 1.39
CA THR A 66 16.86 37.03 1.62
C THR A 66 16.61 37.60 3.02
N GLU A 67 15.62 37.06 3.75
CA GLU A 67 15.22 37.53 5.07
C GLU A 67 15.86 36.73 6.20
N LEU A 68 16.29 35.50 5.92
CA LEU A 68 16.90 34.59 6.88
C LEU A 68 18.43 34.64 6.81
N SER A 69 19.08 34.34 7.94
CA SER A 69 20.50 33.97 7.92
C SER A 69 20.67 32.67 7.11
N ALA A 70 21.87 32.46 6.56
CA ALA A 70 22.18 31.24 5.83
C ALA A 70 21.92 29.98 6.68
N GLU A 71 22.36 30.03 7.95
CA GLU A 71 22.17 28.95 8.91
C GLU A 71 20.68 28.65 9.18
N ASN A 72 19.86 29.67 9.44
CA ASN A 72 18.43 29.45 9.72
C ASN A 72 17.70 28.87 8.51
N TYR A 73 18.03 29.34 7.31
CA TYR A 73 17.47 28.80 6.08
C TYR A 73 17.85 27.33 5.90
N GLU A 74 19.12 26.98 6.07
CA GLU A 74 19.61 25.60 5.95
C GLU A 74 18.95 24.67 6.97
N GLN A 75 18.74 25.12 8.21
CA GLN A 75 18.04 24.35 9.23
C GLN A 75 16.58 24.08 8.86
N LEU A 76 15.88 25.09 8.33
CA LEU A 76 14.49 24.93 7.87
C LEU A 76 14.40 24.02 6.65
N GLU A 77 15.31 24.18 5.68
CA GLU A 77 15.40 23.31 4.51
C GLU A 77 15.66 21.86 4.91
N PHE A 78 16.60 21.64 5.82
CA PHE A 78 16.90 20.33 6.38
C PHE A 78 15.68 19.71 7.08
N ALA A 79 14.94 20.49 7.88
CA ALA A 79 13.73 20.01 8.54
C ALA A 79 12.66 19.57 7.52
N LEU A 80 12.43 20.36 6.46
CA LEU A 80 11.47 19.98 5.40
C LEU A 80 11.90 18.69 4.69
N GLN A 81 13.19 18.53 4.38
CA GLN A 81 13.72 17.29 3.78
C GLN A 81 13.56 16.09 4.73
N HIS A 82 13.73 16.31 6.04
CA HIS A 82 13.54 15.28 7.04
C HIS A 82 12.09 14.79 7.09
N PHE A 83 11.10 15.70 6.97
CA PHE A 83 9.69 15.32 6.92
C PHE A 83 9.37 14.47 5.70
N THR A 84 9.85 14.84 4.51
CA THR A 84 9.68 14.02 3.29
C THR A 84 10.30 12.64 3.44
N THR A 85 11.50 12.57 4.02
CA THR A 85 12.18 11.29 4.27
C THR A 85 11.39 10.42 5.24
N TYR A 86 10.86 11.01 6.32
CA TYR A 86 10.08 10.28 7.31
C TYR A 86 8.73 9.81 6.75
N TRP A 87 8.07 10.63 5.94
CA TRP A 87 6.86 10.24 5.21
C TRP A 87 7.09 9.00 4.36
N GLY A 88 8.19 8.95 3.61
CA GLY A 88 8.56 7.79 2.79
C GLY A 88 8.71 6.50 3.62
N LYS A 89 9.29 6.60 4.82
CA LYS A 89 9.38 5.45 5.75
C LYS A 89 8.00 4.98 6.22
N LEU A 90 7.13 5.92 6.62
CA LEU A 90 5.78 5.59 7.06
C LEU A 90 4.93 4.99 5.92
N ALA A 91 5.10 5.48 4.70
CA ALA A 91 4.44 4.92 3.52
C ALA A 91 4.88 3.47 3.27
N GLN A 92 6.20 3.20 3.35
CA GLN A 92 6.72 1.84 3.24
C GLN A 92 6.22 0.91 4.35
N GLU A 93 6.19 1.38 5.61
CA GLU A 93 5.62 0.62 6.73
C GLU A 93 4.15 0.27 6.48
N ARG A 94 3.36 1.23 6.00
CA ARG A 94 1.95 1.03 5.64
C ARG A 94 1.80 0.01 4.52
N ASP A 95 2.61 0.11 3.47
CA ASP A 95 2.50 -0.74 2.30
C ASP A 95 2.79 -2.19 2.64
N LEU A 96 3.88 -2.46 3.36
CA LEU A 96 4.19 -3.80 3.84
C LEU A 96 3.08 -4.38 4.72
N ALA A 97 2.54 -3.59 5.66
CA ALA A 97 1.44 -4.03 6.51
C ALA A 97 0.15 -4.26 5.71
N CYS A 98 -0.11 -3.45 4.68
CA CYS A 98 -1.23 -3.63 3.78
C CYS A 98 -1.11 -4.92 2.97
N GLU A 99 0.04 -5.18 2.36
CA GLU A 99 0.28 -6.37 1.55
C GLU A 99 0.08 -7.64 2.37
N GLN A 100 0.57 -7.65 3.61
CA GLN A 100 0.36 -8.75 4.54
C GLN A 100 -1.13 -8.92 4.88
N TYR A 101 -1.82 -7.85 5.25
CA TYR A 101 -3.26 -7.86 5.54
C TYR A 101 -4.09 -8.33 4.33
N ALA A 102 -3.79 -7.84 3.13
CA ALA A 102 -4.48 -8.19 1.90
C ALA A 102 -4.22 -9.66 1.52
N THR A 103 -2.97 -10.12 1.64
CA THR A 103 -2.59 -11.53 1.44
C THR A 103 -3.37 -12.45 2.39
N CYS A 104 -3.42 -12.11 3.67
CA CYS A 104 -4.17 -12.88 4.66
C CYS A 104 -5.68 -12.87 4.42
N SER A 105 -6.22 -11.72 4.00
CA SER A 105 -7.61 -11.60 3.60
C SER A 105 -7.94 -12.48 2.39
N PHE A 106 -7.04 -12.52 1.40
CA PHE A 106 -7.17 -13.37 0.22
C PHE A 106 -7.10 -14.86 0.59
N LEU A 107 -6.13 -15.27 1.40
CA LEU A 107 -6.00 -16.65 1.87
C LEU A 107 -7.25 -17.10 2.64
N ARG A 108 -7.80 -16.25 3.52
CA ARG A 108 -9.06 -16.55 4.21
C ARG A 108 -10.23 -16.77 3.25
N LEU A 109 -10.26 -16.07 2.12
CA LEU A 109 -11.33 -16.19 1.12
C LEU A 109 -11.16 -17.39 0.19
N LYS A 110 -9.92 -17.73 -0.20
CA LYS A 110 -9.64 -18.71 -1.26
C LYS A 110 -9.09 -20.04 -0.75
N SER A 111 -8.41 -20.02 0.39
CA SER A 111 -7.77 -21.20 0.99
C SER A 111 -7.84 -21.16 2.53
N PRO A 112 -9.03 -21.31 3.14
CA PRO A 112 -9.21 -21.19 4.60
C PRO A 112 -8.32 -22.13 5.41
N GLU A 113 -8.04 -23.33 4.87
CA GLU A 113 -7.14 -24.31 5.47
C GLU A 113 -5.71 -23.77 5.64
N LEU A 114 -5.19 -23.05 4.64
CA LEU A 114 -3.87 -22.39 4.70
C LEU A 114 -3.88 -21.19 5.65
N HIS A 115 -5.01 -20.49 5.76
CA HIS A 115 -5.16 -19.38 6.69
C HIS A 115 -5.11 -19.84 8.15
N ASN A 116 -5.85 -20.90 8.50
CA ASN A 116 -5.94 -21.42 9.88
C ASN A 116 -4.63 -22.05 10.40
N GLN A 117 -3.73 -22.43 9.51
CA GLN A 117 -2.42 -23.00 9.87
C GLN A 117 -1.31 -21.94 9.97
N SER A 118 -1.63 -20.67 9.70
CA SER A 118 -0.64 -19.62 9.50
C SER A 118 -0.70 -18.56 10.60
N ASN A 119 0.23 -18.63 11.55
CA ASN A 119 0.46 -17.57 12.55
C ASN A 119 0.87 -16.22 11.91
N PHE A 120 1.23 -16.23 10.62
CA PHE A 120 1.60 -15.03 9.86
C PHE A 120 0.44 -14.05 9.66
N CYS A 121 -0.81 -14.51 9.80
CA CYS A 121 -1.98 -13.66 9.62
C CYS A 121 -2.48 -12.99 10.90
N ASP A 122 -1.96 -13.40 12.05
CA ASP A 122 -2.33 -12.82 13.33
C ASP A 122 -1.91 -11.36 13.40
N GLY A 123 -2.82 -10.49 13.83
CA GLY A 123 -2.54 -9.06 14.02
C GLY A 123 -2.39 -8.24 12.74
N SER A 124 -2.33 -8.83 11.54
CA SER A 124 -2.11 -8.11 10.27
C SER A 124 -3.08 -6.93 10.04
N GLY A 125 -4.36 -7.08 10.40
CA GLY A 125 -5.34 -5.99 10.32
C GLY A 125 -5.11 -4.86 11.33
N PHE A 126 -4.60 -5.20 12.52
CA PHE A 126 -4.22 -4.22 13.53
C PHE A 126 -2.97 -3.45 13.08
N GLU A 127 -1.94 -4.13 12.59
CA GLU A 127 -0.70 -3.52 12.09
C GLU A 127 -0.96 -2.56 10.92
N TYR A 128 -1.82 -2.95 9.97
CA TYR A 128 -2.23 -2.06 8.89
C TYR A 128 -3.00 -0.84 9.40
N SER A 129 -3.87 -1.01 10.39
CA SER A 129 -4.62 0.11 10.98
C SER A 129 -3.68 1.09 11.71
N VAL A 130 -2.71 0.57 12.47
CA VAL A 130 -1.72 1.36 13.21
C VAL A 130 -0.80 2.13 12.26
N SER A 131 -0.27 1.49 11.21
CA SER A 131 0.59 2.15 10.23
C SER A 131 -0.12 3.30 9.50
N ARG A 132 -1.39 3.12 9.14
CA ARG A 132 -2.23 4.20 8.60
C ARG A 132 -2.44 5.35 9.59
N ALA A 133 -2.73 5.02 10.85
CA ALA A 133 -2.91 6.03 11.90
C ALA A 133 -1.62 6.84 12.13
N LYS A 134 -0.45 6.20 12.11
CA LYS A 134 0.85 6.89 12.19
C LYS A 134 1.01 7.93 11.08
N MET A 135 0.72 7.56 9.83
CA MET A 135 0.78 8.50 8.70
C MET A 135 -0.15 9.70 8.88
N LEU A 136 -1.41 9.44 9.25
CA LEU A 136 -2.40 10.50 9.46
C LEU A 136 -2.00 11.44 10.60
N ASN A 137 -1.52 10.90 11.72
CA ASN A 137 -1.07 11.69 12.85
C ASN A 137 0.16 12.53 12.48
N PHE A 138 1.15 11.93 11.82
CA PHE A 138 2.32 12.67 11.36
C PHE A 138 1.93 13.81 10.41
N TYR A 139 1.04 13.57 9.45
CA TYR A 139 0.56 14.63 8.56
C TYR A 139 -0.19 15.73 9.33
N SER A 140 -1.09 15.36 10.24
CA SER A 140 -1.80 16.30 11.12
C SER A 140 -0.86 17.12 12.02
N ASP A 141 0.27 16.56 12.42
CA ASP A 141 1.24 17.26 13.26
C ASP A 141 2.01 18.31 12.46
N ILE A 142 2.37 18.00 11.22
CA ILE A 142 3.14 18.92 10.36
C ILE A 142 2.27 19.91 9.59
N GLU A 143 1.01 19.61 9.27
CA GLU A 143 0.13 20.53 8.53
C GLU A 143 -0.14 21.84 9.28
N ARG A 144 0.13 21.83 10.59
CA ARG A 144 0.06 23.00 11.48
C ARG A 144 1.29 23.90 11.40
N LEU A 145 2.35 23.46 10.74
CA LEU A 145 3.58 24.22 10.60
C LEU A 145 3.38 25.38 9.63
N GLN A 146 3.56 26.59 10.15
CA GLN A 146 3.53 27.82 9.37
C GLN A 146 4.89 28.50 9.49
N LEU A 147 5.45 28.92 8.36
CA LEU A 147 6.59 29.83 8.34
C LEU A 147 6.04 31.23 8.58
N GLN A 148 5.89 31.61 9.84
CA GLN A 148 5.40 32.94 10.20
C GLN A 148 6.51 33.97 10.08
N LYS A 149 6.25 35.00 9.28
CA LYS A 149 6.96 36.26 9.38
C LYS A 149 6.44 36.95 10.63
N ASN A 150 7.32 37.33 11.57
CA ASN A 150 6.92 38.28 12.60
C ASN A 150 6.45 39.54 11.88
N ALA A 151 5.16 39.87 11.99
CA ALA A 151 4.64 41.13 11.49
C ALA A 151 5.38 42.28 12.20
N PRO A 152 5.73 43.36 11.47
CA PRO A 152 6.46 44.50 12.02
C PRO A 152 5.72 45.20 13.17
#